data_AF-A0A2K3LSB3-F1
#
_entry.id   AF-A0A2K3LSB3-F1
#
_cell.length_a   1.000
_cell.length_b   1.000
_cell.length_c   1.000
_cell.angle_alpha   90.00
_cell.angle_beta   90.00
_cell.angle_gamma   90.00
#
_symmetry.space_group_name_H-M   'P 1'
#
loop_
_entity.id
_entity.type
_entity.pdbx_description
1 polymer ?
#
loop_
_entity_poly.entity_id
_entity_poly.type
_entity_poly.pdbx_seq_one_letter_code
_entity_poly.pdbx_strand_id
1 'polypeptide(L)'
;MSQRLVDAVHNGETDIAIECLLNPSVDVNFIGTVLLKSKTTEIELQDELPHRVNSVYEEFKTDVTALFLAAHSGNLSLLRKLLC
;
A
#
# COMPACT_ATOMS: atom_id res chain seq x y z
N MET A 1 16.24 -4.78 -7.70
CA MET A 1 15.82 -3.37 -7.63
C MET A 1 14.30 -3.22 -7.71
N SER A 2 13.59 -3.99 -8.54
CA SER A 2 12.11 -3.92 -8.59
C SER A 2 11.41 -4.33 -7.29
N GLN A 3 11.85 -5.40 -6.61
CA GLN A 3 11.35 -5.71 -5.26
C GLN A 3 11.65 -4.58 -4.25
N ARG A 4 12.84 -3.97 -4.31
CA ARG A 4 13.20 -2.83 -3.46
C ARG A 4 12.27 -1.62 -3.68
N LEU A 5 11.81 -1.39 -4.92
CA LEU A 5 10.78 -0.38 -5.20
C LEU A 5 9.47 -0.74 -4.48
N VAL A 6 9.01 -2.00 -4.59
CA VAL A 6 7.78 -2.47 -3.92
C VAL A 6 7.88 -2.28 -2.40
N ASP A 7 9.00 -2.69 -1.80
CA ASP A 7 9.25 -2.57 -0.36
C ASP A 7 9.28 -1.10 0.09
N ALA A 8 9.99 -0.23 -0.66
CA ALA A 8 10.06 1.20 -0.35
C ALA A 8 8.68 1.87 -0.42
N VAL A 9 7.87 1.54 -1.43
CA VAL A 9 6.49 2.07 -1.53
C VAL A 9 5.62 1.54 -0.39
N HIS A 10 5.76 0.25 -0.03
CA HIS A 10 5.03 -0.35 1.08
C HIS A 10 5.35 0.33 2.43
N ASN A 11 6.61 0.67 2.67
CA ASN A 11 7.07 1.34 3.88
C ASN A 11 6.83 2.87 3.88
N GLY A 12 6.36 3.44 2.77
CA GLY A 12 6.18 4.89 2.62
C GLY A 12 7.49 5.67 2.38
N GLU A 13 8.58 4.98 2.07
CA GLU A 13 9.93 5.53 1.86
C GLU A 13 10.04 6.17 0.47
N THR A 14 9.40 7.34 0.33
CA THR A 14 9.22 8.02 -0.96
C THR A 14 10.56 8.32 -1.66
N ASP A 15 11.58 8.76 -0.92
CA ASP A 15 12.89 9.07 -1.49
C ASP A 15 13.59 7.83 -2.06
N ILE A 16 13.50 6.69 -1.35
CA ILE A 16 14.07 5.41 -1.80
C ILE A 16 13.33 4.88 -3.02
N ALA A 17 11.99 5.00 -3.03
CA ALA A 17 11.19 4.64 -4.19
C ALA A 17 11.57 5.49 -5.42
N ILE A 18 11.80 6.80 -5.23
CA ILE A 18 12.28 7.69 -6.31
C ILE A 18 13.67 7.27 -6.79
N GLU A 19 14.60 6.99 -5.88
CA GLU A 19 15.94 6.49 -6.22
C GLU A 19 15.86 5.21 -7.08
N CYS A 20 14.96 4.29 -6.72
CA CYS A 20 14.73 3.07 -7.50
C CYS A 20 14.22 3.39 -8.91
N LEU A 21 13.30 4.34 -9.06
CA LEU A 21 12.75 4.74 -10.36
C LEU A 21 13.77 5.41 -11.29
N LEU A 22 14.87 5.97 -10.75
CA LEU A 22 15.95 6.52 -11.57
C LEU A 22 16.76 5.43 -12.29
N ASN A 23 16.62 4.16 -11.88
CA ASN A 23 17.33 3.05 -12.50
C ASN A 23 16.52 2.48 -13.68
N PRO A 24 17.02 2.53 -14.92
CA PRO A 24 16.29 2.06 -16.10
C PRO A 24 16.04 0.55 -16.14
N SER A 25 16.69 -0.24 -15.28
CA SER A 25 16.44 -1.69 -15.15
C SER A 25 15.29 -2.03 -14.21
N VAL A 26 14.70 -1.04 -13.53
CA VAL A 26 13.55 -1.28 -12.64
C VAL A 26 12.30 -1.48 -13.47
N ASP A 27 11.69 -2.64 -13.26
CA ASP A 27 10.35 -2.94 -13.76
C ASP A 27 9.31 -2.41 -12.78
N VAL A 28 8.60 -1.35 -13.18
CA VAL A 28 7.52 -0.72 -12.38
C VAL A 28 6.27 -1.60 -12.28
N ASN A 29 6.11 -2.56 -13.18
CA ASN A 29 5.00 -3.53 -13.19
C ASN A 29 5.36 -4.83 -12.46
N PHE A 30 6.56 -4.91 -11.87
CA PHE A 30 6.98 -6.05 -11.09
C PHE A 30 6.00 -6.30 -9.94
N ILE A 31 5.58 -7.55 -9.81
CA ILE A 31 4.72 -8.02 -8.74
C ILE A 31 5.61 -8.55 -7.62
N GLY A 32 5.60 -7.86 -6.48
CA GLY A 32 6.34 -8.25 -5.28
C GLY A 32 5.40 -8.72 -4.17
N THR A 33 5.90 -9.59 -3.31
CA THR A 33 5.14 -10.10 -2.17
C THR A 33 5.39 -9.22 -0.93
N VAL A 34 4.32 -8.74 -0.29
CA VAL A 34 4.38 -7.91 0.93
C VAL A 34 3.41 -8.44 1.99
N LEU A 35 3.62 -8.02 3.25
CA LEU A 35 2.64 -8.21 4.33
C LEU A 35 1.74 -6.98 4.39
N LEU A 36 0.60 -7.02 3.70
CA LEU A 36 -0.32 -5.88 3.64
C LEU A 36 -1.15 -5.81 4.91
N LYS A 37 -1.22 -4.61 5.50
CA LYS A 37 -2.10 -4.31 6.63
C LYS A 37 -3.32 -3.54 6.15
N SER A 38 -4.51 -4.14 6.27
CA SER A 38 -5.79 -3.51 5.97
C SER A 38 -6.51 -3.14 7.26
N LYS A 39 -7.24 -2.01 7.24
CA LYS A 39 -8.11 -1.60 8.33
C LYS A 39 -9.56 -1.66 7.87
N THR A 40 -10.34 -2.51 8.52
CA THR A 40 -11.79 -2.59 8.31
C THR A 40 -12.46 -1.88 9.47
N THR A 41 -13.36 -0.94 9.17
CA THR A 41 -14.16 -0.23 10.19
C THR A 41 -15.63 -0.52 9.94
N GLU A 42 -16.27 -1.15 10.91
CA GLU A 42 -17.66 -1.58 10.85
C GLU A 42 -18.47 -0.94 11.96
N ILE A 43 -19.77 -0.79 11.71
CA ILE A 43 -20.72 -0.31 12.70
C ILE A 43 -21.54 -1.52 13.16
N GLU A 44 -21.30 -1.95 14.38
CA GLU A 44 -22.12 -2.95 15.06
C GLU A 44 -23.38 -2.25 15.57
N LEU A 45 -24.52 -2.55 14.92
CA LEU A 45 -25.82 -2.08 15.36
C LEU A 45 -26.17 -2.76 16.69
N GLN A 46 -26.61 -1.96 17.64
CA GLN A 46 -27.16 -2.42 18.90
C GLN A 46 -28.53 -1.76 19.05
N ASP A 47 -29.55 -2.54 19.43
CA ASP A 47 -30.96 -2.12 19.37
C ASP A 47 -31.23 -0.90 20.26
N GLU A 48 -31.23 -1.10 21.58
CA GLU A 48 -31.51 -0.05 22.57
C GLU A 48 -30.24 0.66 23.06
N LEU A 49 -29.08 0.35 22.48
CA LEU A 49 -27.77 0.88 22.87
C LEU A 49 -27.16 1.70 21.72
N PRO A 50 -26.25 2.64 22.01
CA PRO A 50 -25.48 3.32 20.98
C PRO A 50 -24.74 2.31 20.09
N HIS A 51 -24.81 2.53 18.78
CA HIS A 51 -24.06 1.70 17.84
C HIS A 51 -22.57 1.78 18.13
N ARG A 52 -21.89 0.64 18.00
CA ARG A 52 -20.47 0.54 18.32
C ARG A 52 -19.67 0.56 17.02
N VAL A 53 -18.67 1.44 16.96
CA VAL A 53 -17.68 1.43 15.88
C VAL A 53 -16.60 0.42 16.24
N ASN A 54 -16.46 -0.62 15.44
CA ASN A 54 -15.41 -1.61 15.58
C ASN A 54 -14.38 -1.41 14.48
N SER A 55 -13.10 -1.37 14.83
CA SER A 55 -12.01 -1.26 13.85
C SER A 55 -11.06 -2.44 14.01
N VAL A 56 -11.01 -3.29 13.00
CA VAL A 56 -10.17 -4.48 12.96
C VAL A 56 -9.03 -4.23 11.98
N TYR A 57 -7.81 -4.59 12.39
CA TYR A 57 -6.66 -4.62 11.51
C TYR A 57 -6.36 -6.06 11.15
N GLU A 58 -6.21 -6.32 9.87
CA GLU A 58 -5.84 -7.62 9.34
C GLU A 58 -4.53 -7.49 8.57
N GLU A 59 -3.62 -8.44 8.78
CA GLU A 59 -2.35 -8.53 8.09
C GLU A 59 -2.34 -9.81 7.27
N PHE A 60 -2.10 -9.69 5.97
CA PHE A 60 -2.06 -10.84 5.07
C PHE A 60 -0.97 -10.69 4.03
N LYS A 61 -0.32 -11.81 3.73
CA LYS A 61 0.71 -11.87 2.71
C LYS A 61 0.05 -11.89 1.34
N THR A 62 0.44 -10.97 0.46
CA THR A 62 -0.18 -10.81 -0.85
C THR A 62 0.83 -10.31 -1.88
N ASP A 63 0.54 -10.60 -3.15
CA ASP A 63 1.34 -10.22 -4.30
C ASP A 63 0.73 -8.97 -4.94
N VAL A 64 1.50 -7.88 -4.98
CA VAL A 64 1.03 -6.56 -5.43
C VAL A 64 2.12 -5.81 -6.19
N THR A 65 1.70 -4.81 -6.96
CA THR A 65 2.63 -3.88 -7.62
C THR A 65 2.90 -2.66 -6.74
N ALA A 66 3.98 -1.94 -7.04
CA ALA A 66 4.27 -0.63 -6.45
C ALA A 66 3.11 0.36 -6.67
N LEU A 67 2.46 0.33 -7.84
CA LEU A 67 1.31 1.20 -8.14
C LEU A 67 0.11 0.92 -7.24
N PHE A 68 -0.20 -0.36 -6.99
CA PHE A 68 -1.27 -0.74 -6.07
C PHE A 68 -1.00 -0.20 -4.66
N LEU A 69 0.22 -0.34 -4.16
CA LEU A 69 0.60 0.14 -2.83
C LEU A 69 0.56 1.67 -2.70
N ALA A 70 1.00 2.39 -3.73
CA ALA A 70 0.92 3.85 -3.77
C ALA A 70 -0.55 4.33 -3.77
N ALA A 71 -1.44 3.63 -4.50
CA ALA A 71 -2.87 3.91 -4.49
C ALA A 71 -3.52 3.60 -3.14
N HIS A 72 -3.23 2.42 -2.59
CA HIS A 72 -3.79 1.95 -1.32
C HIS A 72 -3.41 2.85 -0.14
N SER A 73 -2.16 3.33 -0.09
CA SER A 73 -1.69 4.25 0.94
C SER A 73 -2.10 5.71 0.73
N GLY A 74 -2.70 6.04 -0.42
CA GLY A 74 -3.04 7.42 -0.78
C GLY A 74 -1.83 8.31 -1.08
N ASN A 75 -0.66 7.73 -1.37
CA ASN A 75 0.55 8.49 -1.71
C ASN A 75 0.47 9.00 -3.15
N LEU A 76 -0.21 10.14 -3.34
CA LEU A 76 -0.42 10.76 -4.65
C LEU A 76 0.89 11.12 -5.37
N SER A 77 1.94 11.48 -4.62
CA SER A 77 3.25 11.83 -5.18
C SER A 77 3.91 10.63 -5.85
N LEU A 78 3.93 9.47 -5.18
CA LEU A 78 4.44 8.23 -5.75
C LEU A 78 3.53 7.70 -6.87
N LEU A 79 2.22 7.77 -6.68
CA LEU A 79 1.25 7.31 -7.67
C LEU A 79 1.43 8.05 -9.01
N ARG A 80 1.61 9.38 -8.98
CA ARG A 80 1.90 10.16 -10.19
C ARG A 80 3.21 9.75 -10.83
N LYS A 81 4.28 9.58 -10.05
CA LYS A 81 5.59 9.16 -10.57
C LYS A 81 5.58 7.76 -11.19
N LEU A 82 4.71 6.87 -10.73
CA LEU A 82 4.56 5.51 -11.26
C LEU A 82 3.68 5.45 -12.53
N LEU A 83 2.90 6.50 -12.81
CA LEU A 83 2.03 6.61 -13.98
C LEU A 83 2.62 7.46 -15.12
N CYS A 84 3.59 8.31 -14.82
CA CYS A 84 4.30 9.15 -15.78
C CYS A 84 5.44 8.39 -16.43
#